data_AF-A0A2T2V4I5-F1
#
_entry.id   AF-A0A2T2V4I5-F1
#
_cell.length_a   1.000
_cell.length_b   1.000
_cell.length_c   1.000
_cell.angle_alpha   90.00
_cell.angle_beta   90.00
_cell.angle_gamma   90.00
#
_symmetry.space_group_name_H-M   'P 1'
#
loop_
_entity.id
_entity.type
_entity.pdbx_description
1 polymer ?
#
loop_
_entity_poly.entity_id
_entity_poly.type
_entity_poly.pdbx_seq_one_letter_code
_entity_poly.pdbx_strand_id
1 'polypeptide(L)'
;MKSKLTLTVEEKLIERAKRHARERGTSVSDLVEKYFSLLEGEVALETKSKQGENSAFTRSLRGVAAGSELDESDYRRHLEEKHQ
;
A
#
# COMPACT_ATOMS: atom_id res chain seq x y z
N MET A 1 -3.15 3.50 27.61
CA MET A 1 -2.76 2.29 28.37
C MET A 1 -2.33 1.24 27.36
N LYS A 2 -1.32 0.39 27.66
CA LYS A 2 -0.92 -0.71 26.75
C LYS A 2 -1.52 -2.02 27.24
N SER A 3 -2.27 -2.69 26.37
CA SER A 3 -2.90 -3.99 26.66
C SER A 3 -2.20 -5.09 25.87
N LYS A 4 -2.06 -6.28 26.45
CA LYS A 4 -1.47 -7.44 25.78
C LYS A 4 -2.56 -8.25 25.08
N LEU A 5 -2.42 -8.44 23.77
CA LEU A 5 -3.26 -9.35 22.98
C LEU A 5 -2.48 -10.62 22.67
N THR A 6 -3.02 -11.78 23.04
CA THR A 6 -2.45 -13.08 22.70
C THR A 6 -3.33 -13.73 21.63
N LEU A 7 -2.73 -14.09 20.49
CA LEU A 7 -3.43 -14.71 19.36
C LEU A 7 -2.93 -16.14 19.16
N THR A 8 -3.85 -17.08 18.97
CA THR A 8 -3.52 -18.45 18.53
C THR A 8 -3.52 -18.46 17.00
N VAL A 9 -2.34 -18.67 16.42
CA VAL A 9 -2.15 -18.69 14.96
C VAL A 9 -1.19 -19.81 14.58
N GLU A 10 -1.19 -20.20 13.31
CA GLU A 10 -0.28 -21.21 12.79
C GLU A 10 1.19 -20.78 12.91
N GLU A 11 2.06 -21.71 13.27
CA GLU A 11 3.50 -21.47 13.42
C GLU A 11 4.15 -20.90 12.14
N LYS A 12 3.74 -21.42 10.98
CA LYS A 12 4.19 -20.91 9.67
C LYS A 12 3.84 -19.44 9.46
N LEU A 13 2.71 -18.97 10.01
CA LEU A 13 2.32 -17.57 9.92
C LEU A 13 3.20 -16.71 10.82
N ILE A 14 3.53 -17.18 12.04
CA ILE A 14 4.44 -16.49 12.97
C ILE A 14 5.80 -16.26 12.31
N GLU A 15 6.37 -17.28 11.67
CA GLU A 15 7.68 -17.17 11.03
C GLU A 15 7.68 -16.24 9.82
N ARG A 16 6.60 -16.25 9.01
CA ARG A 16 6.42 -15.26 7.94
C ARG A 16 6.33 -13.85 8.49
N ALA A 17 5.55 -13.63 9.56
CA ALA A 17 5.38 -12.32 10.17
C ALA A 17 6.70 -11.79 10.74
N LYS A 18 7.46 -12.61 11.48
CA LYS A 18 8.77 -12.22 12.02
C LYS A 18 9.76 -11.87 10.91
N ARG A 19 9.83 -12.67 9.84
CA ARG A 19 10.71 -12.39 8.71
C ARG A 19 10.37 -11.05 8.06
N HIS A 20 9.09 -10.82 7.79
CA HIS A 20 8.62 -9.57 7.20
C HIS A 20 8.90 -8.35 8.10
N ALA A 21 8.70 -8.52 9.41
CA ALA A 21 8.98 -7.48 10.39
C ALA A 21 10.49 -7.12 10.39
N ARG A 22 11.37 -8.12 10.37
CA ARG A 22 12.83 -7.95 10.30
C ARG A 22 13.29 -7.24 9.03
N GLU A 23 12.79 -7.65 7.87
CA GLU A 23 13.09 -7.01 6.58
C GLU A 23 12.76 -5.51 6.58
N ARG A 24 11.71 -5.12 7.32
CA ARG A 24 11.26 -3.72 7.43
C ARG A 24 11.82 -2.98 8.64
N GLY A 25 12.62 -3.62 9.50
CA GLY A 25 13.13 -3.03 10.74
C GLY A 25 12.03 -2.71 11.78
N THR A 26 10.95 -3.49 11.80
CA THR A 26 9.79 -3.31 12.68
C THR A 26 9.54 -4.54 13.56
N SER A 27 8.65 -4.45 14.55
CA SER A 27 8.19 -5.62 15.31
C SER A 27 6.86 -6.18 14.76
N VAL A 28 6.57 -7.45 15.07
CA VAL A 28 5.28 -8.07 14.73
C VAL A 28 4.13 -7.34 15.45
N SER A 29 4.35 -6.88 16.68
CA SER A 29 3.38 -6.08 17.41
C SER A 29 3.06 -4.77 16.68
N ASP A 30 4.08 -4.04 16.18
CA ASP A 30 3.85 -2.81 15.41
C ASP A 30 3.07 -3.06 14.12
N LEU A 31 3.33 -4.19 13.44
CA LEU A 31 2.59 -4.57 12.23
C LEU A 31 1.12 -4.81 12.52
N VAL A 32 0.83 -5.50 13.62
CA VAL A 32 -0.54 -5.82 14.05
C VAL A 32 -1.27 -4.58 14.56
N GLU A 33 -0.60 -3.73 15.34
CA GLU A 33 -1.15 -2.44 15.78
C GLU A 33 -1.56 -1.58 14.58
N LYS A 34 -0.66 -1.42 13.60
CA LYS A 34 -0.98 -0.69 12.35
C LYS A 34 -2.16 -1.27 11.59
N TYR A 35 -2.27 -2.60 11.55
CA TYR A 35 -3.39 -3.27 10.91
C TYR A 35 -4.72 -3.00 11.64
N PHE A 36 -4.72 -3.01 12.98
CA PHE A 36 -5.91 -2.65 13.75
C PHE A 36 -6.30 -1.18 13.56
N SER A 37 -5.34 -0.25 13.53
CA SER A 37 -5.62 1.16 13.23
C SER A 37 -6.20 1.36 11.81
N LEU A 38 -5.84 0.50 10.84
CA LEU A 38 -6.46 0.49 9.51
C LEU A 38 -7.91 0.01 9.57
N LEU A 39 -8.20 -1.03 10.37
CA LEU A 39 -9.56 -1.57 10.52
C LEU A 39 -10.50 -0.61 11.24
N GLU A 40 -9.99 0.15 12.21
CA GLU A 40 -10.75 1.16 12.95
C GLU A 40 -11.00 2.44 12.12
N GLY A 41 -10.45 2.51 10.90
CA GLY A 41 -10.59 3.68 10.04
C GLY A 41 -9.84 4.92 10.56
N GLU A 42 -9.05 4.80 11.63
CA GLU A 42 -8.20 5.88 12.14
C GLU A 42 -7.20 6.33 11.06
N VAL A 43 -6.67 5.38 10.28
CA VAL A 43 -5.76 5.67 9.16
C VAL A 43 -6.51 6.19 7.92
N ALA A 44 -7.84 6.07 7.83
CA ALA A 44 -8.61 6.63 6.72
C ALA A 44 -8.60 8.17 6.72
N LEU A 45 -8.32 8.80 7.86
CA LEU A 45 -8.15 10.25 7.94
C LEU A 45 -6.75 10.72 7.50
N GLU A 46 -5.69 9.93 7.75
CA GLU A 46 -4.33 10.28 7.28
C GLU A 46 -4.05 9.84 5.83
N THR A 47 -4.73 8.81 5.33
CA THR A 47 -4.56 8.34 3.94
C THR A 47 -5.37 9.13 2.92
N LYS A 48 -6.46 9.81 3.30
CA LYS A 48 -7.10 10.79 2.41
C LYS A 48 -6.17 11.95 2.05
N SER A 49 -5.27 12.35 2.95
CA SER A 49 -4.21 13.33 2.65
C SER A 49 -3.09 12.79 1.75
N LYS A 50 -2.89 11.47 1.66
CA LYS A 50 -1.87 10.85 0.78
C LYS A 50 -2.42 10.33 -0.55
N GLN A 51 -3.73 10.18 -0.70
CA GLN A 51 -4.36 9.83 -1.99
C GLN A 51 -4.24 10.97 -3.03
N GLY A 52 -3.94 12.20 -2.60
CA GLY A 52 -3.64 13.33 -3.50
C GLY A 52 -2.16 13.47 -3.89
N GLU A 53 -1.25 12.84 -3.16
CA GLU A 53 0.18 12.96 -3.42
C GLU A 53 0.73 11.65 -3.98
N ASN A 54 0.66 11.56 -5.31
CA ASN A 54 1.52 10.67 -6.10
C ASN A 54 2.90 10.57 -5.45
N SER A 55 3.33 9.35 -5.10
CA SER A 55 4.65 9.09 -4.56
C SER A 55 5.71 9.74 -5.46
N ALA A 56 6.85 10.16 -4.91
CA ALA A 56 7.89 10.84 -5.70
C ALA A 56 8.25 10.08 -7.00
N PHE A 57 8.15 8.75 -6.95
CA PHE A 57 8.29 7.88 -8.11
C PHE A 57 7.14 7.97 -9.12
N THR A 58 5.87 7.95 -8.70
CA THR A 58 4.76 8.11 -9.64
C THR A 58 4.66 9.54 -10.19
N ARG A 59 5.17 10.54 -9.45
CA ARG A 59 5.28 11.93 -9.89
C ARG A 59 6.32 12.11 -11.01
N SER A 60 7.48 11.44 -10.93
CA SER A 60 8.49 11.49 -12.00
C SER A 60 7.99 10.84 -13.29
N LEU A 61 7.24 9.75 -13.17
CA LEU A 61 6.62 9.06 -14.32
C LEU A 61 5.52 9.90 -14.98
N ARG A 62 4.69 10.60 -14.20
CA ARG A 62 3.65 11.48 -14.75
C ARG A 62 4.23 12.61 -15.60
N GLY A 63 5.39 13.15 -15.23
CA GLY A 63 6.05 14.22 -15.98
C GLY A 63 6.48 13.82 -17.40
N VAL A 64 6.75 12.53 -17.63
CA VAL A 64 7.16 12.00 -18.95
C VAL A 64 6.00 12.06 -19.96
N ALA A 65 4.75 11.89 -19.50
CA ALA A 65 3.56 11.95 -20.33
C ALA A 65 2.94 13.36 -20.43
N ALA A 66 3.43 14.34 -19.67
CA ALA A 66 2.85 15.70 -19.64
C ALA A 66 3.06 16.49 -20.95
N GLY A 67 3.97 16.05 -21.81
CA GLY A 67 4.26 16.65 -23.12
C GLY A 67 3.76 15.85 -24.32
N SER A 68 3.05 14.75 -24.09
CA SER A 68 2.47 13.95 -25.16
C SER A 68 1.01 14.34 -25.38
N GLU A 69 0.57 14.48 -26.64
CA GLU A 69 -0.84 14.66 -27.03
C GLU A 69 -1.67 13.37 -26.85
N LEU A 70 -1.32 12.54 -25.86
CA LEU A 70 -2.03 11.31 -25.59
C LEU A 70 -3.27 11.63 -24.77
N ASP A 71 -4.41 11.19 -25.27
CA ASP A 71 -5.68 11.32 -24.58
C ASP A 71 -6.12 9.98 -23.96
N GLU A 72 -7.25 10.01 -23.26
CA GLU A 72 -7.81 8.81 -22.64
C GLU A 72 -8.31 7.79 -23.68
N SER A 73 -8.62 8.24 -24.89
CA SER A 73 -9.05 7.38 -26.01
C SER A 73 -7.90 6.56 -26.58
N ASP A 74 -6.69 7.12 -26.64
CA ASP A 74 -5.47 6.40 -27.01
C ASP A 74 -5.15 5.27 -26.03
N TYR A 75 -5.38 5.51 -24.73
CA TYR A 75 -5.23 4.48 -23.70
C TYR A 75 -6.27 3.36 -23.85
N ARG A 76 -7.53 3.70 -24.11
CA ARG A 76 -8.58 2.70 -24.34
C ARG A 76 -8.30 1.85 -25.58
N ARG A 77 -7.86 2.47 -26.68
CA ARG A 77 -7.46 1.77 -27.91
C ARG A 77 -6.30 0.80 -27.67
N HIS A 78 -5.28 1.21 -26.92
CA HIS A 78 -4.17 0.32 -26.54
C HIS A 78 -4.65 -0.90 -25.73
N LEU A 79 -5.59 -0.73 -24.79
CA LEU A 79 -6.10 -1.84 -24.00
C LEU A 79 -6.90 -2.83 -24.84
N GLU A 80 -7.68 -2.35 -25.79
CA GLU A 80 -8.41 -3.20 -26.74
C GLU A 80 -7.46 -4.04 -27.59
N GLU A 81 -6.40 -3.42 -28.15
CA GLU A 81 -5.37 -4.12 -28.93
C GLU A 81 -4.56 -5.13 -28.10
N LYS A 82 -4.27 -4.82 -26.83
CA LYS A 82 -3.46 -5.67 -25.96
C LYS A 82 -4.19 -6.92 -25.47
N HIS A 83 -5.51 -6.86 -25.36
CA HIS A 83 -6.35 -7.94 -24.82
C HIS A 83 -7.14 -8.69 -25.91
N GLN A 84 -6.88 -8.40 -27.19
CA GLN A 84 -7.21 -9.26 -28.33
C GLN A 84 -6.14 -10.33 -28.54
#